data_AF-A0A8T5TX07-F1
#
_entry.id   AF-A0A8T5TX07-F1
#
_cell.length_a   1.000
_cell.length_b   1.000
_cell.length_c   1.000
_cell.angle_alpha   90.00
_cell.angle_beta   90.00
_cell.angle_gamma   90.00
#
_symmetry.space_group_name_H-M   'P 1'
#
loop_
_entity.id
_entity.type
_entity.pdbx_description
1 polymer ?
#
loop_
_entity_poly.entity_id
_entity_poly.type
_entity_poly.pdbx_seq_one_letter_code
_entity_poly.pdbx_strand_id
1 'polypeptide(L)'
;MPAKVKKTIFLLVYFISPIIASIIYWIEEPFTYSEPYDLTHRIGSVLGIISFIWMCFNIIIMIKLKTIESTFSLHWLNSFHMHMATNALILGSIHYPLLRIGGELDTIQTRSGNFSWASFVILMILAIIFMSNSLVTKVGKLRVHAFNKKFKYSANKVLHNLLMVSVTMVFVHTLVSFTSTVSIIMRGVYFFFFGVTFIGWFYHKSLRKLRVNKDPYIYRKASWDDVSSEITSEVDKQWAIHLIWLNPSLYPCLQCGICTTECPISKVTNGSYNPRRNLLISLLGYKDLLLEGDSLMVWGCTDCHTCEEVCPQHIELTDLFSTLKNQSIDLGKGPDYIVEQAKKIFSSAKAISSQPAIERRRAELGLPSVSEPNINEIQTLFKNLGLEDKLKE
;
A
#
# COMPACT_ATOMS: atom_id res chain seq x y z
N MET A 1 5.76 23.71 -14.60
CA MET A 1 6.04 22.47 -15.36
C MET A 1 4.85 21.51 -15.30
N PRO A 2 4.38 20.99 -16.45
CA PRO A 2 3.37 19.93 -16.52
C PRO A 2 3.83 18.62 -15.87
N ALA A 3 2.89 17.78 -15.42
CA ALA A 3 3.19 16.50 -14.77
C ALA A 3 3.99 15.54 -15.68
N LYS A 4 3.68 15.48 -16.99
CA LYS A 4 4.45 14.70 -17.98
C LYS A 4 5.94 15.10 -17.99
N VAL A 5 6.25 16.40 -17.95
CA VAL A 5 7.63 16.92 -17.95
C VAL A 5 8.36 16.56 -16.65
N LYS A 6 7.71 16.71 -15.49
CA LYS A 6 8.26 16.26 -14.20
C LYS A 6 8.58 14.76 -14.20
N LYS A 7 7.69 13.94 -14.78
CA LYS A 7 7.88 12.48 -14.90
C LYS A 7 9.08 12.13 -15.74
N THR A 8 9.24 12.76 -16.91
CA THR A 8 10.41 12.55 -17.79
C THR A 8 11.70 12.96 -17.09
N ILE A 9 11.76 14.15 -16.46
CA ILE A 9 12.96 14.61 -15.74
C ILE A 9 13.33 13.66 -14.60
N PHE A 10 12.36 13.18 -13.82
CA PHE A 10 12.63 12.23 -12.74
C PHE A 10 13.22 10.92 -13.27
N LEU A 11 12.67 10.36 -14.35
CA LEU A 11 13.16 9.11 -14.95
C LEU A 11 14.54 9.29 -15.59
N LEU A 12 14.81 10.43 -16.24
CA LEU A 12 16.13 10.76 -16.76
C LEU A 12 17.17 10.81 -15.63
N VAL A 13 16.89 11.52 -14.53
CA VAL A 13 17.78 11.55 -13.36
C VAL A 13 17.99 10.15 -12.78
N TYR A 14 16.93 9.36 -12.63
CA TYR A 14 16.99 7.99 -12.09
C TYR A 14 17.90 7.05 -12.91
N PHE A 15 17.82 7.08 -14.24
CA PHE A 15 18.57 6.18 -15.11
C PHE A 15 19.96 6.71 -15.52
N ILE A 16 20.15 8.03 -15.63
CA ILE A 16 21.44 8.62 -16.00
C ILE A 16 22.40 8.70 -14.81
N SER A 17 21.90 8.90 -13.58
CA SER A 17 22.72 8.95 -12.36
C SER A 17 23.71 7.78 -12.19
N PRO A 18 23.29 6.50 -12.29
CA PRO A 18 24.22 5.38 -12.19
C PRO A 18 25.19 5.30 -13.37
N ILE A 19 24.80 5.73 -14.58
CA ILE A 19 25.68 5.77 -15.75
C ILE A 19 26.81 6.79 -15.54
N ILE A 20 26.50 7.98 -15.04
CA ILE A 20 27.52 8.99 -14.69
C ILE A 20 28.47 8.44 -13.62
N ALA A 21 27.95 7.80 -12.56
CA ALA A 21 28.79 7.18 -11.54
C ALA A 21 29.68 6.04 -12.09
N SER A 22 29.19 5.26 -13.05
CA SER A 22 29.98 4.23 -13.73
C SER A 22 31.06 4.80 -14.64
N ILE A 23 30.82 5.95 -15.30
CA ILE A 23 31.84 6.67 -16.10
C ILE A 23 32.90 7.27 -15.18
N ILE A 24 32.51 7.87 -14.05
CA ILE A 24 33.45 8.36 -13.02
C ILE A 24 34.33 7.21 -12.53
N TYR A 25 33.74 6.07 -12.14
CA TYR A 25 34.50 4.87 -11.77
C TYR A 25 35.49 4.43 -12.87
N TRP A 26 35.08 4.44 -14.14
CA TRP A 26 35.95 3.99 -15.24
C TRP A 26 37.17 4.90 -15.45
N ILE A 27 37.05 6.19 -15.11
CA ILE A 27 38.15 7.19 -15.19
C ILE A 27 39.01 7.15 -13.91
N GLU A 28 38.38 6.94 -12.75
CA GLU A 28 39.03 7.02 -11.43
C GLU A 28 39.65 5.70 -10.94
N GLU A 29 39.38 4.56 -11.60
CA GLU A 29 39.97 3.25 -11.28
C GLU A 29 41.43 3.19 -11.74
N PRO A 30 42.44 3.25 -10.83
CA PRO A 30 43.82 3.52 -11.19
C PRO A 30 44.58 2.28 -11.67
N PHE A 31 44.01 1.08 -11.51
CA PHE A 31 44.62 -0.16 -11.99
C PHE A 31 44.06 -0.58 -13.34
N THR A 32 44.95 -1.02 -14.23
CA THR A 32 44.66 -2.05 -15.23
C THR A 32 45.04 -3.41 -14.68
N TYR A 33 44.09 -4.34 -14.64
CA TYR A 33 44.34 -5.73 -14.27
C TYR A 33 44.97 -6.48 -15.45
N SER A 34 45.49 -7.69 -15.22
CA SER A 34 45.94 -8.56 -16.32
C SER A 34 44.77 -9.01 -17.18
N GLU A 35 44.92 -9.01 -18.50
CA GLU A 35 43.94 -9.61 -19.41
C GLU A 35 43.83 -11.12 -19.15
N PRO A 36 42.62 -11.74 -19.17
CA PRO A 36 41.30 -11.18 -19.54
C PRO A 36 40.50 -10.59 -18.36
N TYR A 37 41.14 -10.33 -17.21
CA TYR A 37 40.46 -10.04 -15.95
C TYR A 37 40.04 -8.56 -15.78
N ASP A 38 40.68 -7.63 -16.48
CA ASP A 38 40.36 -6.20 -16.40
C ASP A 38 38.91 -5.88 -16.77
N LEU A 39 38.48 -6.33 -17.96
CA LEU A 39 37.12 -6.11 -18.43
C LEU A 39 36.07 -6.76 -17.52
N THR A 40 36.34 -7.98 -17.03
CA THR A 40 35.40 -8.68 -16.13
C THR A 40 35.31 -8.03 -14.75
N HIS A 41 36.43 -7.53 -14.21
CA HIS A 41 36.44 -6.74 -12.98
C HIS A 41 35.66 -5.43 -13.15
N ARG A 42 35.97 -4.63 -14.20
CA ARG A 42 35.29 -3.34 -14.43
C ARG A 42 33.79 -3.51 -14.62
N ILE A 43 33.34 -4.51 -15.38
CA ILE A 43 31.92 -4.83 -15.53
C ILE A 43 31.30 -5.20 -14.17
N GLY A 44 31.97 -6.04 -13.36
CA GLY A 44 31.54 -6.37 -12.00
C GLY A 44 31.32 -5.13 -11.14
N SER A 45 32.33 -4.26 -11.03
CA SER A 45 32.24 -3.01 -10.26
C SER A 45 31.14 -2.07 -10.76
N VAL A 46 30.95 -1.95 -12.08
CA VAL A 46 29.85 -1.19 -12.68
C VAL A 46 28.48 -1.74 -12.27
N LEU A 47 28.27 -3.07 -12.26
CA LEU A 47 27.01 -3.67 -11.77
C LEU A 47 26.78 -3.37 -10.28
N GLY A 48 27.84 -3.37 -9.46
CA GLY A 48 27.78 -2.99 -8.05
C GLY A 48 27.39 -1.53 -7.84
N ILE A 49 27.94 -0.60 -8.64
CA ILE A 49 27.60 0.83 -8.62
C ILE A 49 26.13 1.06 -8.99
N ILE A 50 25.67 0.44 -10.08
CA ILE A 50 24.26 0.54 -10.51
C ILE A 50 23.33 -0.02 -9.43
N SER A 51 23.68 -1.17 -8.84
CA SER A 51 22.93 -1.80 -7.75
C SER A 51 22.78 -0.86 -6.54
N PHE A 52 23.88 -0.32 -6.01
CA PHE A 52 23.86 0.58 -4.85
C PHE A 52 23.04 1.86 -5.11
N ILE A 53 23.21 2.48 -6.28
CA ILE A 53 22.51 3.72 -6.63
C ILE A 53 21.00 3.46 -6.79
N TRP A 54 20.60 2.34 -7.39
CA TRP A 54 19.19 1.94 -7.43
C TRP A 54 18.64 1.54 -6.06
N MET A 55 19.41 0.92 -5.16
CA MET A 55 18.99 0.69 -3.77
C MET A 55 18.71 2.02 -3.05
N CYS A 56 19.57 3.02 -3.22
CA CYS A 56 19.36 4.38 -2.71
C CYS A 56 18.08 5.01 -3.29
N PHE A 57 17.91 4.99 -4.62
CA PHE A 57 16.71 5.54 -5.26
C PHE A 57 15.42 4.82 -4.86
N ASN A 58 15.44 3.52 -4.59
CA ASN A 58 14.26 2.78 -4.12
C ASN A 58 13.73 3.38 -2.80
N ILE A 59 14.61 3.74 -1.87
CA ILE A 59 14.22 4.45 -0.64
C ILE A 59 13.77 5.89 -0.96
N ILE A 60 14.47 6.64 -1.82
CA ILE A 60 14.08 8.02 -2.24
C ILE A 60 12.67 8.06 -2.85
N ILE A 61 12.29 7.07 -3.65
CA ILE A 61 10.95 6.95 -4.24
C ILE A 61 9.90 6.63 -3.17
N MET A 62 10.21 5.75 -2.20
CA MET A 62 9.30 5.37 -1.11
C MET A 62 9.19 6.40 0.02
N ILE A 63 10.17 7.30 0.16
CA ILE A 63 10.10 8.53 0.98
C ILE A 63 8.96 9.45 0.50
N LYS A 64 8.55 9.34 -0.78
CA LYS A 64 7.33 9.96 -1.30
C LYS A 64 7.29 11.48 -1.01
N LEU A 65 8.32 12.19 -1.51
CA LEU A 65 8.39 13.66 -1.49
C LEU A 65 7.27 14.28 -2.33
N LYS A 66 6.82 15.50 -2.01
CA LYS A 66 5.69 16.19 -2.69
C LYS A 66 5.85 16.26 -4.21
N THR A 67 7.07 16.42 -4.74
CA THR A 67 7.34 16.42 -6.18
C THR A 67 7.08 15.06 -6.83
N ILE A 68 7.36 13.96 -6.12
CA ILE A 68 7.12 12.58 -6.57
C ILE A 68 5.63 12.25 -6.42
N GLU A 69 5.03 12.51 -5.25
CA GLU A 69 3.59 12.27 -5.00
C GLU A 69 2.68 13.06 -5.96
N SER A 70 3.07 14.27 -6.39
CA SER A 70 2.32 15.07 -7.38
C SER A 70 2.62 14.75 -8.85
N THR A 71 3.39 13.69 -9.13
CA THR A 71 3.83 13.32 -10.49
C THR A 71 3.49 11.87 -10.85
N PHE A 72 3.40 10.97 -9.85
CA PHE A 72 3.21 9.54 -10.07
C PHE A 72 2.10 8.98 -9.18
N SER A 73 1.25 8.12 -9.75
CA SER A 73 0.22 7.42 -8.95
C SER A 73 0.86 6.44 -7.97
N LEU A 74 0.17 6.18 -6.86
CA LEU A 74 0.65 5.29 -5.81
C LEU A 74 0.87 3.85 -6.29
N HIS A 75 -0.02 3.35 -7.14
CA HIS A 75 0.14 2.05 -7.79
C HIS A 75 1.44 2.01 -8.62
N TRP A 76 1.67 3.01 -9.48
CA TRP A 76 2.90 3.09 -10.27
C TRP A 76 4.15 3.14 -9.38
N LEU A 77 4.14 3.94 -8.31
CA LEU A 77 5.27 4.07 -7.38
C LEU A 77 5.61 2.75 -6.68
N ASN A 78 4.60 2.05 -6.17
CA ASN A 78 4.80 0.77 -5.47
C ASN A 78 5.28 -0.31 -6.46
N SER A 79 4.67 -0.41 -7.65
CA SER A 79 5.04 -1.39 -8.67
C SER A 79 6.44 -1.12 -9.23
N PHE A 80 6.81 0.14 -9.50
CA PHE A 80 8.16 0.50 -9.95
C PHE A 80 9.21 0.17 -8.88
N HIS A 81 8.93 0.45 -7.61
CA HIS A 81 9.80 0.07 -6.49
C HIS A 81 10.02 -1.45 -6.40
N MET A 82 8.96 -2.27 -6.52
CA MET A 82 9.10 -3.73 -6.48
C MET A 82 10.03 -4.25 -7.58
N HIS A 83 9.83 -3.82 -8.83
CA HIS A 83 10.66 -4.24 -9.96
C HIS A 83 12.10 -3.73 -9.83
N MET A 84 12.30 -2.45 -9.49
CA MET A 84 13.64 -1.89 -9.40
C MET A 84 14.43 -2.36 -8.17
N ALA A 85 13.79 -2.68 -7.05
CA ALA A 85 14.45 -3.32 -5.91
C ALA A 85 14.91 -4.75 -6.26
N THR A 86 14.09 -5.48 -7.02
CA THR A 86 14.45 -6.81 -7.54
C THR A 86 15.63 -6.74 -8.51
N ASN A 87 15.58 -5.83 -9.49
CA ASN A 87 16.65 -5.62 -10.46
C ASN A 87 17.96 -5.19 -9.77
N ALA A 88 17.90 -4.26 -8.81
CA ALA A 88 19.08 -3.84 -8.05
C ALA A 88 19.71 -5.00 -7.27
N LEU A 89 18.90 -5.86 -6.63
CA LEU A 89 19.40 -7.04 -5.92
C LEU A 89 19.99 -8.11 -6.86
N ILE A 90 19.45 -8.26 -8.08
CA ILE A 90 20.02 -9.15 -9.11
C ILE A 90 21.40 -8.65 -9.55
N LEU A 91 21.56 -7.36 -9.90
CA LEU A 91 22.88 -6.80 -10.24
C LEU A 91 23.86 -6.90 -9.07
N GLY A 92 23.38 -6.61 -7.86
CA GLY A 92 24.09 -6.80 -6.59
C GLY A 92 24.27 -8.27 -6.15
N SER A 93 23.87 -9.24 -6.98
CA SER A 93 24.20 -10.66 -6.84
C SER A 93 25.18 -11.12 -7.92
N ILE A 94 25.06 -10.56 -9.14
CA ILE A 94 25.91 -10.89 -10.30
C ILE A 94 27.30 -10.24 -10.20
N HIS A 95 27.46 -9.11 -9.51
CA HIS A 95 28.77 -8.46 -9.38
C HIS A 95 29.81 -9.34 -8.66
N TYR A 96 29.42 -10.07 -7.61
CA TYR A 96 30.33 -10.88 -6.80
C TYR A 96 31.03 -12.00 -7.58
N PRO A 97 30.34 -12.89 -8.33
CA PRO A 97 31.00 -13.91 -9.12
C PRO A 97 31.87 -13.31 -10.23
N LEU A 98 31.51 -12.17 -10.84
CA LEU A 98 32.34 -11.49 -11.84
C LEU A 98 33.67 -11.00 -11.25
N LEU A 99 33.62 -10.32 -10.11
CA LEU A 99 34.81 -9.83 -9.41
C LEU A 99 35.73 -10.99 -8.98
N ARG A 100 35.16 -12.14 -8.62
CA ARG A 100 35.91 -13.34 -8.20
C ARG A 100 36.63 -14.07 -9.35
N ILE A 101 36.31 -13.78 -10.63
CA ILE A 101 37.06 -14.35 -11.76
C ILE A 101 38.51 -13.82 -11.78
N GLY A 102 38.73 -12.58 -11.31
CA GLY A 102 40.05 -11.92 -11.28
C GLY A 102 40.99 -12.35 -10.15
N GLY A 103 40.59 -13.24 -9.24
CA GLY A 103 41.45 -13.74 -8.15
C GLY A 103 40.80 -13.69 -6.77
N GLU A 104 41.65 -13.66 -5.73
CA GLU A 104 41.20 -13.50 -4.35
C GLU A 104 40.80 -12.05 -4.06
N LEU A 105 39.63 -11.88 -3.43
CA LEU A 105 39.08 -10.58 -3.03
C LEU A 105 39.42 -10.30 -1.57
N ASP A 106 39.55 -9.02 -1.19
CA ASP A 106 39.79 -8.64 0.20
C ASP A 106 38.73 -9.26 1.13
N THR A 107 39.21 -9.75 2.28
CA THR A 107 38.40 -10.46 3.26
C THR A 107 37.36 -9.57 3.94
N ILE A 108 37.66 -8.27 4.14
CA ILE A 108 36.77 -7.30 4.79
C ILE A 108 35.69 -6.85 3.79
N GLN A 109 36.08 -6.54 2.55
CA GLN A 109 35.16 -6.21 1.46
C GLN A 109 34.24 -7.40 1.14
N THR A 110 34.77 -8.62 1.05
CA THR A 110 33.97 -9.84 0.83
C THR A 110 33.00 -10.11 1.98
N ARG A 111 33.44 -10.00 3.24
CA ARG A 111 32.60 -10.25 4.41
C ARG A 111 31.50 -9.20 4.58
N SER A 112 31.81 -7.91 4.36
CA SER A 112 30.83 -6.82 4.39
C SER A 112 29.80 -6.93 3.26
N GLY A 113 30.23 -7.35 2.06
CA GLY A 113 29.34 -7.64 0.93
C GLY A 113 28.36 -8.78 1.24
N ASN A 114 28.88 -9.91 1.71
CA ASN A 114 28.07 -11.09 2.07
C ASN A 114 27.02 -10.79 3.16
N PHE A 115 27.40 -10.09 4.24
CA PHE A 115 26.43 -9.67 5.26
C PHE A 115 25.37 -8.72 4.72
N SER A 116 25.76 -7.78 3.87
CA SER A 116 24.84 -6.82 3.24
C SER A 116 23.84 -7.54 2.34
N TRP A 117 24.32 -8.37 1.40
CA TRP A 117 23.52 -9.19 0.50
C TRP A 117 22.52 -10.07 1.24
N ALA A 118 22.99 -10.81 2.27
CA ALA A 118 22.12 -11.67 3.08
C ALA A 118 20.99 -10.88 3.75
N SER A 119 21.28 -9.67 4.27
CA SER A 119 20.25 -8.81 4.87
C SER A 119 19.18 -8.37 3.85
N PHE A 120 19.55 -8.03 2.62
CA PHE A 120 18.61 -7.69 1.56
C PHE A 120 17.79 -8.88 1.09
N VAL A 121 18.39 -10.06 0.91
CA VAL A 121 17.67 -11.29 0.54
C VAL A 121 16.63 -11.66 1.59
N ILE A 122 17.00 -11.62 2.88
CA ILE A 122 16.08 -11.88 3.98
C ILE A 122 14.93 -10.86 4.00
N LEU A 123 15.22 -9.56 3.90
CA LEU A 123 14.19 -8.53 3.87
C LEU A 123 13.28 -8.63 2.62
N MET A 124 13.82 -9.00 1.47
CA MET A 124 13.05 -9.22 0.24
C MET A 124 12.09 -10.41 0.36
N ILE A 125 12.57 -11.55 0.86
CA ILE A 125 11.74 -12.75 1.10
C ILE A 125 10.61 -12.43 2.07
N LEU A 126 10.91 -11.75 3.19
CA LEU A 126 9.90 -11.38 4.17
C LEU A 126 8.92 -10.33 3.62
N ALA A 127 9.38 -9.36 2.82
CA ALA A 127 8.49 -8.41 2.14
C ALA A 127 7.56 -9.12 1.15
N ILE A 128 8.03 -10.13 0.39
CA ILE A 128 7.17 -10.93 -0.49
C ILE A 128 6.12 -11.70 0.33
N ILE A 129 6.55 -12.41 1.39
CA ILE A 129 5.65 -13.21 2.25
C ILE A 129 4.58 -12.34 2.94
N PHE A 130 4.94 -11.16 3.44
CA PHE A 130 4.07 -10.32 4.29
C PHE A 130 3.47 -9.08 3.61
N MET A 131 3.89 -8.72 2.39
CA MET A 131 3.46 -7.48 1.70
C MET A 131 3.15 -7.64 0.19
N SER A 132 3.38 -8.81 -0.44
CA SER A 132 2.93 -9.09 -1.81
C SER A 132 1.64 -9.91 -1.84
N ASN A 133 0.72 -9.64 -2.78
CA ASN A 133 -0.51 -10.43 -2.92
C ASN A 133 -0.47 -11.51 -4.01
N SER A 134 0.62 -11.63 -4.77
CA SER A 134 0.80 -12.71 -5.77
C SER A 134 0.81 -14.13 -5.18
N LEU A 135 0.91 -14.27 -3.85
CA LEU A 135 0.94 -15.54 -3.13
C LEU A 135 -0.36 -15.85 -2.35
N VAL A 136 -1.38 -14.98 -2.38
CA VAL A 136 -2.60 -15.11 -1.55
C VAL A 136 -3.27 -16.47 -1.71
N THR A 137 -3.49 -16.91 -2.96
CA THR A 137 -4.18 -18.17 -3.29
C THR A 137 -3.42 -19.44 -2.88
N LYS A 138 -2.08 -19.37 -2.69
CA LYS A 138 -1.23 -20.52 -2.32
C LYS A 138 -0.78 -20.51 -0.87
N VAL A 139 -0.71 -19.34 -0.22
CA VAL A 139 -0.04 -19.15 1.09
C VAL A 139 -1.00 -18.63 2.17
N GLY A 140 -2.28 -18.41 1.87
CA GLY A 140 -3.30 -17.90 2.81
C GLY A 140 -3.33 -18.59 4.18
N LYS A 141 -3.30 -19.94 4.23
CA LYS A 141 -3.27 -20.71 5.48
C LYS A 141 -2.05 -20.38 6.36
N LEU A 142 -0.88 -20.16 5.75
CA LEU A 142 0.35 -19.77 6.47
C LEU A 142 0.26 -18.33 6.99
N ARG A 143 -0.36 -17.41 6.23
CA ARG A 143 -0.61 -16.02 6.67
C ARG A 143 -1.54 -15.96 7.90
N VAL A 144 -2.64 -16.72 7.90
CA VAL A 144 -3.54 -16.82 9.06
C VAL A 144 -2.81 -17.39 10.29
N HIS A 145 -1.99 -18.44 10.11
CA HIS A 145 -1.17 -18.99 11.20
C HIS A 145 -0.13 -18.01 11.74
N ALA A 146 0.49 -17.19 10.87
CA ALA A 146 1.42 -16.14 11.27
C ALA A 146 0.75 -15.01 12.06
N PHE A 147 -0.47 -14.60 11.66
CA PHE A 147 -1.27 -13.63 12.39
C PHE A 147 -1.62 -14.15 13.80
N ASN A 148 -2.07 -15.41 13.90
CA ASN A 148 -2.32 -16.08 15.18
C ASN A 148 -1.04 -16.19 16.05
N LYS A 149 0.15 -16.31 15.42
CA LYS A 149 1.47 -16.22 16.09
C LYS A 149 1.97 -14.79 16.31
N LYS A 150 1.07 -13.81 16.45
CA LYS A 150 1.32 -12.40 16.82
C LYS A 150 2.05 -11.56 15.74
N PHE A 151 2.14 -11.99 14.48
CA PHE A 151 2.80 -11.21 13.42
C PHE A 151 1.91 -10.04 12.92
N LYS A 152 1.81 -8.99 13.73
CA LYS A 152 0.96 -7.81 13.50
C LYS A 152 1.48 -6.93 12.34
N TYR A 153 0.59 -6.14 11.74
CA TYR A 153 0.93 -5.07 10.78
C TYR A 153 2.05 -4.13 11.29
N SER A 154 2.08 -3.84 12.60
CA SER A 154 3.15 -3.06 13.23
C SER A 154 4.52 -3.74 13.15
N ALA A 155 4.60 -5.07 13.24
CA ALA A 155 5.85 -5.81 13.06
C ALA A 155 6.35 -5.74 11.61
N ASN A 156 5.46 -5.89 10.62
CA ASN A 156 5.81 -5.71 9.19
C ASN A 156 6.35 -4.29 8.93
N LYS A 157 5.68 -3.27 9.50
CA LYS A 157 6.11 -1.87 9.43
C LYS A 157 7.49 -1.66 10.07
N VAL A 158 7.80 -2.29 11.21
CA VAL A 158 9.14 -2.25 11.83
C VAL A 158 10.18 -2.96 10.96
N LEU A 159 9.89 -4.18 10.52
CA LEU A 159 10.80 -5.00 9.70
C LEU A 159 11.24 -4.27 8.43
N HIS A 160 10.32 -3.65 7.69
CA HIS A 160 10.67 -2.91 6.48
C HIS A 160 11.44 -1.60 6.75
N ASN A 161 11.46 -1.07 7.98
CA ASN A 161 12.38 0.03 8.35
C ASN A 161 13.84 -0.45 8.46
N LEU A 162 14.11 -1.74 8.67
CA LEU A 162 15.48 -2.30 8.73
C LEU A 162 16.21 -2.17 7.38
N LEU A 163 15.50 -1.93 6.28
CA LEU A 163 16.06 -1.66 4.96
C LEU A 163 17.08 -0.50 4.99
N MET A 164 16.91 0.49 5.88
CA MET A 164 17.87 1.58 6.04
C MET A 164 19.18 1.10 6.70
N VAL A 165 19.13 0.08 7.56
CA VAL A 165 20.32 -0.59 8.11
C VAL A 165 21.05 -1.33 6.98
N SER A 166 20.33 -2.10 6.17
CA SER A 166 20.89 -2.80 5.01
C SER A 166 21.55 -1.86 3.99
N VAL A 167 20.91 -0.72 3.65
CA VAL A 167 21.53 0.31 2.80
C VAL A 167 22.77 0.93 3.46
N THR A 168 22.77 1.10 4.78
CA THR A 168 23.96 1.58 5.51
C THR A 168 25.10 0.55 5.49
N MET A 169 24.79 -0.75 5.55
CA MET A 169 25.78 -1.83 5.42
C MET A 169 26.40 -1.87 4.01
N VAL A 170 25.60 -1.73 2.94
CA VAL A 170 26.15 -1.62 1.58
C VAL A 170 26.96 -0.34 1.40
N PHE A 171 26.54 0.78 1.99
CA PHE A 171 27.34 2.00 1.96
C PHE A 171 28.71 1.82 2.63
N VAL A 172 28.78 1.15 3.79
CA VAL A 172 30.08 0.79 4.41
C VAL A 172 30.88 -0.15 3.50
N HIS A 173 30.23 -1.13 2.85
CA HIS A 173 30.87 -1.99 1.85
C HIS A 173 31.45 -1.22 0.65
N THR A 174 30.76 -0.18 0.14
CA THR A 174 31.29 0.69 -0.92
C THR A 174 32.36 1.65 -0.44
N LEU A 175 32.46 1.96 0.85
CA LEU A 175 33.55 2.77 1.41
C LEU A 175 34.85 1.98 1.66
N VAL A 176 34.77 0.65 1.81
CA VAL A 176 35.96 -0.22 1.94
C VAL A 176 36.43 -0.80 0.61
N SER A 177 35.76 -0.49 -0.52
CA SER A 177 36.26 -0.88 -1.84
C SER A 177 37.51 -0.09 -2.22
N PHE A 178 38.46 -0.74 -2.89
CA PHE A 178 39.77 -0.14 -3.21
C PHE A 178 39.62 1.25 -3.88
N THR A 179 38.83 1.33 -4.96
CA THR A 179 38.55 2.58 -5.69
C THR A 179 38.03 3.70 -4.79
N SER A 180 37.23 3.39 -3.78
CA SER A 180 36.66 4.36 -2.82
C SER A 180 37.65 4.77 -1.71
N THR A 181 38.68 3.96 -1.46
CA THR A 181 39.77 4.33 -0.55
C THR A 181 40.80 5.26 -1.21
N VAL A 182 40.98 5.17 -2.53
CA VAL A 182 41.95 5.99 -3.29
C VAL A 182 41.34 7.20 -4.01
N SER A 183 40.16 7.06 -4.64
CA SER A 183 39.48 8.18 -5.31
C SER A 183 38.56 8.92 -4.35
N ILE A 184 38.92 10.17 -4.04
CA ILE A 184 38.04 11.09 -3.32
C ILE A 184 36.77 11.42 -4.10
N ILE A 185 36.81 11.40 -5.44
CA ILE A 185 35.66 11.68 -6.30
C ILE A 185 34.66 10.53 -6.22
N MET A 186 35.09 9.28 -6.40
CA MET A 186 34.22 8.11 -6.31
C MET A 186 33.66 7.93 -4.89
N ARG A 187 34.47 8.19 -3.87
CA ARG A 187 34.01 8.25 -2.47
C ARG A 187 32.92 9.32 -2.29
N GLY A 188 33.10 10.51 -2.87
CA GLY A 188 32.12 11.58 -2.89
C GLY A 188 30.79 11.19 -3.55
N VAL A 189 30.83 10.44 -4.66
CA VAL A 189 29.64 9.89 -5.33
C VAL A 189 28.84 8.99 -4.38
N TYR A 190 29.49 8.06 -3.68
CA TYR A 190 28.81 7.19 -2.71
C TYR A 190 28.21 7.98 -1.54
N PHE A 191 28.95 8.95 -0.97
CA PHE A 191 28.45 9.83 0.09
C PHE A 191 27.25 10.68 -0.36
N PHE A 192 27.21 11.14 -1.62
CA PHE A 192 26.08 11.89 -2.16
C PHE A 192 24.80 11.06 -2.18
N PHE A 193 24.82 9.87 -2.80
CA PHE A 193 23.62 9.02 -2.90
C PHE A 193 23.15 8.49 -1.54
N PHE A 194 24.08 8.11 -0.65
CA PHE A 194 23.73 7.73 0.72
C PHE A 194 23.17 8.92 1.51
N GLY A 195 23.82 10.08 1.45
CA GLY A 195 23.43 11.30 2.16
C GLY A 195 22.03 11.78 1.78
N VAL A 196 21.73 11.89 0.49
CA VAL A 196 20.38 12.25 0.00
C VAL A 196 19.33 11.23 0.49
N THR A 197 19.66 9.94 0.49
CA THR A 197 18.78 8.87 0.97
C THR A 197 18.52 8.98 2.48
N PHE A 198 19.57 9.14 3.29
CA PHE A 198 19.47 9.25 4.74
C PHE A 198 18.73 10.53 5.17
N ILE A 199 19.06 11.68 4.56
CA ILE A 199 18.38 12.97 4.83
C ILE A 199 16.89 12.88 4.47
N GLY A 200 16.56 12.30 3.31
CA GLY A 200 15.16 12.09 2.91
C GLY A 200 14.41 11.12 3.84
N TRP A 201 15.07 10.06 4.30
CA TRP A 201 14.51 9.08 5.24
C TRP A 201 14.26 9.72 6.60
N PHE A 202 15.22 10.48 7.13
CA PHE A 202 15.09 11.20 8.40
C PHE A 202 14.01 12.28 8.31
N TYR A 203 13.96 13.05 7.21
CA TYR A 203 12.87 13.99 6.93
C TYR A 203 11.50 13.28 6.96
N HIS A 204 11.39 12.10 6.34
CA HIS A 204 10.14 11.34 6.36
C HIS A 204 9.78 10.78 7.74
N LYS A 205 10.76 10.27 8.49
CA LYS A 205 10.58 9.61 9.79
C LYS A 205 10.27 10.60 10.92
N SER A 206 10.93 11.76 10.89
CA SER A 206 10.95 12.75 11.97
C SER A 206 10.19 14.02 11.59
N LEU A 207 10.55 14.68 10.49
CA LEU A 207 10.06 16.03 10.16
C LEU A 207 8.66 16.03 9.51
N ARG A 208 8.30 15.02 8.70
CA ARG A 208 6.95 14.88 8.11
C ARG A 208 5.86 14.82 9.18
N LYS A 209 6.15 14.22 10.35
CA LYS A 209 5.22 14.14 11.49
C LYS A 209 4.77 15.51 12.00
N LEU A 210 5.65 16.51 11.96
CA LEU A 210 5.44 17.83 12.58
C LEU A 210 4.65 18.81 11.69
N ARG A 211 4.54 18.53 10.38
CA ARG A 211 3.95 19.48 9.40
C ARG A 211 2.44 19.30 9.17
N VAL A 212 1.83 18.27 9.77
CA VAL A 212 0.55 17.72 9.31
C VAL A 212 -0.68 18.52 9.76
N ASN A 213 -0.56 19.34 10.80
CA ASN A 213 -1.69 20.03 11.43
C ASN A 213 -2.27 21.22 10.62
N LYS A 214 -2.12 21.26 9.28
CA LYS A 214 -2.51 22.40 8.43
C LYS A 214 -3.09 22.08 7.03
N ASP A 215 -3.18 20.82 6.61
CA ASP A 215 -3.79 20.47 5.31
C ASP A 215 -4.36 19.03 5.32
N PRO A 216 -5.69 18.83 5.25
CA PRO A 216 -6.30 17.50 5.32
C PRO A 216 -6.15 16.65 4.04
N TYR A 217 -5.72 17.23 2.91
CA TYR A 217 -5.59 16.53 1.63
C TYR A 217 -4.14 16.15 1.28
N ILE A 218 -3.12 16.71 1.97
CA ILE A 218 -1.71 16.32 1.75
C ILE A 218 -1.38 14.98 2.43
N TYR A 219 -1.58 13.91 1.66
CA TYR A 219 -0.97 12.57 1.79
C TYR A 219 -0.47 12.09 3.18
N ARG A 220 -1.23 11.12 3.71
CA ARG A 220 -0.75 9.94 4.47
C ARG A 220 -0.24 10.11 5.91
N LYS A 221 -0.36 11.28 6.54
CA LYS A 221 -0.74 11.34 7.98
C LYS A 221 -2.06 12.10 8.02
N ALA A 222 -3.17 11.38 8.08
CA ALA A 222 -4.46 11.99 8.39
C ALA A 222 -4.53 12.24 9.92
N SER A 223 -5.65 12.75 10.43
CA SER A 223 -6.00 12.88 11.88
C SER A 223 -6.18 11.54 12.62
N TRP A 224 -5.32 10.58 12.26
CA TRP A 224 -5.45 9.14 12.49
C TRP A 224 -4.09 8.47 12.80
N ASP A 225 -3.01 9.25 12.92
CA ASP A 225 -1.89 8.91 13.82
C ASP A 225 -2.22 9.31 15.27
N ASP A 226 -3.28 10.12 15.45
CA ASP A 226 -3.62 10.81 16.69
C ASP A 226 -4.88 10.21 17.37
N VAL A 227 -5.43 9.11 16.84
CA VAL A 227 -6.54 8.37 17.51
C VAL A 227 -6.17 7.81 18.89
N SER A 228 -4.88 7.77 19.23
CA SER A 228 -4.43 7.34 20.56
C SER A 228 -4.65 8.38 21.67
N SER A 229 -5.04 9.63 21.37
CA SER A 229 -5.24 10.66 22.41
C SER A 229 -6.67 10.81 22.91
N GLU A 230 -7.68 10.43 22.11
CA GLU A 230 -9.09 10.74 22.41
C GLU A 230 -10.07 9.55 22.17
N ILE A 231 -9.57 8.35 21.83
CA ILE A 231 -10.43 7.16 21.86
C ILE A 231 -10.70 6.73 23.30
N THR A 232 -11.98 6.75 23.68
CA THR A 232 -12.53 6.15 24.90
C THR A 232 -13.13 4.75 24.68
N SER A 233 -13.47 4.37 23.44
CA SER A 233 -14.04 3.06 23.12
C SER A 233 -13.03 1.92 23.32
N GLU A 234 -13.48 0.78 23.83
CA GLU A 234 -12.64 -0.39 24.05
C GLU A 234 -12.17 -1.06 22.73
N VAL A 235 -11.26 -2.02 22.86
CA VAL A 235 -10.67 -2.76 21.73
C VAL A 235 -11.21 -4.19 21.71
N ASP A 236 -12.30 -4.41 20.97
CA ASP A 236 -12.84 -5.73 20.67
C ASP A 236 -12.00 -6.43 19.59
N LYS A 237 -11.11 -7.29 20.08
CA LYS A 237 -10.21 -8.10 19.25
C LYS A 237 -10.95 -9.27 18.60
N GLN A 238 -12.05 -9.75 19.19
CA GLN A 238 -12.81 -10.88 18.64
C GLN A 238 -13.67 -10.42 17.48
N TRP A 239 -14.33 -9.27 17.60
CA TRP A 239 -15.01 -8.61 16.48
C TRP A 239 -14.04 -8.31 15.33
N ALA A 240 -12.85 -7.75 15.61
CA ALA A 240 -11.84 -7.52 14.58
C ALA A 240 -11.41 -8.80 13.85
N ILE A 241 -11.21 -9.91 14.58
CA ILE A 241 -10.87 -11.21 14.01
C ILE A 241 -12.04 -11.76 13.18
N HIS A 242 -13.28 -11.70 13.69
CA HIS A 242 -14.48 -12.15 13.00
C HIS A 242 -14.74 -11.35 11.71
N LEU A 243 -14.52 -10.04 11.74
CA LEU A 243 -14.65 -9.16 10.58
C LEU A 243 -13.64 -9.51 9.47
N ILE A 244 -12.41 -9.93 9.84
CA ILE A 244 -11.39 -10.46 8.91
C ILE A 244 -11.75 -11.87 8.41
N TRP A 245 -12.45 -12.70 9.20
CA TRP A 245 -12.98 -13.99 8.72
C TRP A 245 -14.08 -13.82 7.67
N LEU A 246 -14.96 -12.83 7.85
CA LEU A 246 -15.98 -12.46 6.86
C LEU A 246 -15.36 -11.79 5.62
N ASN A 247 -14.33 -10.96 5.82
CA ASN A 247 -13.70 -10.13 4.78
C ASN A 247 -12.17 -10.38 4.74
N PRO A 248 -11.70 -11.53 4.21
CA PRO A 248 -10.29 -11.92 4.27
C PRO A 248 -9.34 -11.03 3.44
N SER A 249 -9.85 -10.34 2.41
CA SER A 249 -9.06 -9.42 1.57
C SER A 249 -8.66 -8.12 2.28
N LEU A 250 -9.23 -7.81 3.45
CA LEU A 250 -8.86 -6.64 4.24
C LEU A 250 -7.44 -6.75 4.85
N TYR A 251 -6.98 -7.96 5.13
CA TYR A 251 -5.71 -8.23 5.83
C TYR A 251 -4.46 -7.59 5.18
N PRO A 252 -4.23 -7.67 3.86
CA PRO A 252 -3.09 -7.02 3.19
C PRO A 252 -3.16 -5.47 3.11
N CYS A 253 -4.04 -4.80 3.86
CA CYS A 253 -4.12 -3.34 3.81
C CYS A 253 -2.83 -2.65 4.26
N LEU A 254 -2.03 -2.21 3.28
CA LEU A 254 -0.84 -1.37 3.49
C LEU A 254 -1.15 0.05 4.02
N GLN A 255 -2.41 0.36 4.35
CA GLN A 255 -2.90 1.67 4.78
C GLN A 255 -2.53 2.80 3.80
N CYS A 256 -2.55 2.45 2.51
CA CYS A 256 -1.91 3.23 1.46
C CYS A 256 -2.67 4.51 1.06
N GLY A 257 -3.99 4.54 1.30
CA GLY A 257 -4.84 5.75 1.19
C GLY A 257 -5.46 6.04 -0.17
N ILE A 258 -5.16 5.26 -1.22
CA ILE A 258 -5.72 5.51 -2.57
C ILE A 258 -7.26 5.46 -2.60
N CYS A 259 -7.87 4.54 -1.84
CA CYS A 259 -9.32 4.44 -1.67
C CYS A 259 -9.95 5.71 -1.06
N THR A 260 -9.18 6.51 -0.30
CA THR A 260 -9.63 7.82 0.21
C THR A 260 -9.43 8.90 -0.85
N THR A 261 -8.27 8.90 -1.52
CA THR A 261 -7.95 9.86 -2.60
C THR A 261 -8.95 9.80 -3.73
N GLU A 262 -9.48 8.62 -4.08
CA GLU A 262 -10.42 8.48 -5.20
C GLU A 262 -11.90 8.56 -4.81
N CYS A 263 -12.27 8.24 -3.56
CA CYS A 263 -13.66 8.23 -3.10
C CYS A 263 -14.37 9.59 -3.30
N PRO A 264 -15.51 9.65 -4.01
CA PRO A 264 -16.26 10.89 -4.21
C PRO A 264 -16.81 11.46 -2.90
N ILE A 265 -17.29 10.60 -1.99
CA ILE A 265 -17.84 11.03 -0.69
C ILE A 265 -16.74 11.60 0.20
N SER A 266 -15.52 11.07 0.14
CA SER A 266 -14.38 11.66 0.87
C SER A 266 -13.99 13.04 0.34
N LYS A 267 -14.13 13.27 -0.98
CA LYS A 267 -13.94 14.58 -1.61
C LYS A 267 -15.02 15.57 -1.17
N VAL A 268 -16.31 15.18 -1.20
CA VAL A 268 -17.46 16.04 -0.87
C VAL A 268 -17.55 16.36 0.63
N THR A 269 -17.27 15.39 1.50
CA THR A 269 -17.32 15.55 2.97
C THR A 269 -16.03 16.15 3.55
N ASN A 270 -15.15 16.68 2.70
CA ASN A 270 -13.85 17.26 3.04
C ASN A 270 -12.97 16.37 3.93
N GLY A 271 -13.00 15.06 3.66
CA GLY A 271 -12.22 14.04 4.38
C GLY A 271 -12.84 13.51 5.67
N SER A 272 -14.04 13.97 6.05
CA SER A 272 -14.79 13.48 7.22
C SER A 272 -15.19 12.02 7.04
N TYR A 273 -15.77 11.67 5.89
CA TYR A 273 -15.81 10.29 5.42
C TYR A 273 -14.43 9.87 4.89
N ASN A 274 -13.86 8.78 5.40
CA ASN A 274 -12.50 8.38 5.06
C ASN A 274 -12.35 6.84 5.08
N PRO A 275 -12.54 6.16 3.94
CA PRO A 275 -12.68 4.70 3.94
C PRO A 275 -11.40 3.95 4.36
N ARG A 276 -10.22 4.56 4.19
CA ARG A 276 -8.95 4.01 4.72
C ARG A 276 -8.87 4.11 6.26
N ARG A 277 -9.39 5.22 6.84
CA ARG A 277 -9.55 5.39 8.29
C ARG A 277 -10.53 4.35 8.83
N ASN A 278 -11.70 4.18 8.22
CA ASN A 278 -12.73 3.26 8.70
C ASN A 278 -12.22 1.81 8.69
N LEU A 279 -11.57 1.37 7.61
CA LEU A 279 -10.84 0.10 7.54
C LEU A 279 -9.73 -0.05 8.61
N LEU A 280 -9.05 1.03 9.00
CA LEU A 280 -8.07 0.98 10.08
C LEU A 280 -8.75 0.76 11.45
N ILE A 281 -9.89 1.41 11.71
CA ILE A 281 -10.67 1.17 12.93
C ILE A 281 -11.09 -0.29 13.00
N SER A 282 -11.68 -0.80 11.92
CA SER A 282 -12.09 -2.21 11.74
C SER A 282 -10.97 -3.20 12.06
N LEU A 283 -9.78 -2.99 11.50
CA LEU A 283 -8.61 -3.87 11.72
C LEU A 283 -7.95 -3.69 13.09
N LEU A 284 -8.25 -2.60 13.82
CA LEU A 284 -7.76 -2.37 15.19
C LEU A 284 -8.74 -2.87 16.26
N GLY A 285 -10.04 -2.94 15.96
CA GLY A 285 -11.07 -3.49 16.84
C GLY A 285 -11.88 -2.47 17.66
N TYR A 286 -11.82 -1.17 17.33
CA TYR A 286 -12.70 -0.18 17.97
C TYR A 286 -14.09 -0.22 17.31
N LYS A 287 -14.83 -1.30 17.56
CA LYS A 287 -16.17 -1.57 17.04
C LYS A 287 -17.11 -0.38 17.23
N ASP A 288 -17.13 0.16 18.44
CA ASP A 288 -18.13 1.14 18.87
C ASP A 288 -17.88 2.52 18.23
N LEU A 289 -16.61 2.85 17.94
CA LEU A 289 -16.26 4.04 17.16
C LEU A 289 -16.79 4.00 15.72
N LEU A 290 -17.12 2.83 15.19
CA LEU A 290 -17.77 2.67 13.88
C LEU A 290 -19.30 2.52 13.97
N LEU A 291 -19.80 1.78 14.95
CA LEU A 291 -21.23 1.40 15.05
C LEU A 291 -22.03 2.29 16.02
N GLU A 292 -21.39 3.18 16.77
CA GLU A 292 -22.01 4.16 17.68
C GLU A 292 -21.56 5.60 17.43
N GLY A 293 -20.56 5.81 16.57
CA GLY A 293 -20.09 7.12 16.15
C GLY A 293 -20.95 7.77 15.06
N ASP A 294 -20.33 8.65 14.26
CA ASP A 294 -20.96 9.29 13.10
C ASP A 294 -21.43 8.23 12.09
N SER A 295 -22.74 8.18 11.83
CA SER A 295 -23.36 7.20 10.92
C SER A 295 -22.82 7.29 9.49
N LEU A 296 -22.29 8.44 9.09
CA LEU A 296 -21.55 8.63 7.83
C LEU A 296 -20.38 7.64 7.70
N MET A 297 -19.75 7.21 8.80
CA MET A 297 -18.62 6.29 8.78
C MET A 297 -19.00 4.88 8.26
N VAL A 298 -20.27 4.48 8.39
CA VAL A 298 -20.81 3.22 7.82
C VAL A 298 -21.59 3.50 6.53
N TRP A 299 -22.53 4.44 6.59
CA TRP A 299 -23.52 4.69 5.54
C TRP A 299 -23.05 5.63 4.43
N GLY A 300 -21.90 6.28 4.60
CA GLY A 300 -21.24 7.09 3.56
C GLY A 300 -20.63 6.28 2.41
N CYS A 301 -20.64 4.95 2.44
CA CYS A 301 -20.25 4.14 1.29
C CYS A 301 -21.41 4.00 0.30
N THR A 302 -21.24 4.54 -0.91
CA THR A 302 -22.20 4.42 -2.02
C THR A 302 -21.94 3.21 -2.93
N ASP A 303 -21.16 2.23 -2.44
CA ASP A 303 -20.88 0.93 -3.07
C ASP A 303 -20.49 1.03 -4.56
N CYS A 304 -19.71 2.07 -4.89
CA CYS A 304 -19.34 2.41 -6.27
C CYS A 304 -18.08 1.69 -6.80
N HIS A 305 -17.55 0.71 -6.05
CA HIS A 305 -16.36 -0.14 -6.31
C HIS A 305 -15.04 0.57 -6.73
N THR A 306 -15.04 1.89 -6.91
CA THR A 306 -13.91 2.70 -7.36
C THR A 306 -12.70 2.58 -6.44
N CYS A 307 -12.92 2.33 -5.15
CA CYS A 307 -11.88 2.15 -4.15
C CYS A 307 -11.12 0.81 -4.26
N GLU A 308 -11.68 -0.16 -4.98
CA GLU A 308 -11.20 -1.54 -5.14
C GLU A 308 -10.39 -1.67 -6.43
N GLU A 309 -10.96 -1.18 -7.54
CA GLU A 309 -10.31 -1.03 -8.86
C GLU A 309 -8.94 -0.34 -8.77
N VAL A 310 -8.85 0.73 -7.95
CA VAL A 310 -7.61 1.49 -7.76
C VAL A 310 -6.72 0.92 -6.65
N CYS A 311 -7.13 -0.16 -5.98
CA CYS A 311 -6.41 -0.72 -4.85
C CYS A 311 -5.21 -1.58 -5.31
N PRO A 312 -3.95 -1.18 -5.03
CA PRO A 312 -2.75 -1.96 -5.41
C PRO A 312 -2.58 -3.24 -4.57
N GLN A 313 -3.61 -3.65 -3.84
CA GLN A 313 -3.67 -4.86 -3.03
C GLN A 313 -4.95 -5.69 -3.30
N HIS A 314 -5.85 -5.24 -4.19
CA HIS A 314 -7.12 -5.92 -4.52
C HIS A 314 -7.92 -6.27 -3.24
N ILE A 315 -8.40 -5.22 -2.57
CA ILE A 315 -9.16 -5.32 -1.32
C ILE A 315 -10.63 -5.09 -1.67
N GLU A 316 -11.49 -6.05 -1.34
CA GLU A 316 -12.95 -5.87 -1.38
C GLU A 316 -13.34 -4.98 -0.19
N LEU A 317 -13.38 -3.68 -0.45
CA LEU A 317 -13.64 -2.64 0.54
C LEU A 317 -15.12 -2.26 0.61
N THR A 318 -15.92 -2.52 -0.43
CA THR A 318 -17.40 -2.44 -0.32
C THR A 318 -17.93 -3.51 0.60
N ASP A 319 -17.35 -4.72 0.60
CA ASP A 319 -17.84 -5.84 1.41
C ASP A 319 -17.65 -5.60 2.91
N LEU A 320 -16.58 -4.89 3.29
CA LEU A 320 -16.46 -4.32 4.64
C LEU A 320 -17.64 -3.40 4.96
N PHE A 321 -17.97 -2.46 4.09
CA PHE A 321 -19.07 -1.53 4.35
C PHE A 321 -20.43 -2.22 4.33
N SER A 322 -20.65 -3.22 3.49
CA SER A 322 -21.83 -4.09 3.53
C SER A 322 -21.92 -4.85 4.86
N THR A 323 -20.79 -5.39 5.35
CA THR A 323 -20.72 -6.06 6.66
C THR A 323 -21.04 -5.09 7.80
N LEU A 324 -20.50 -3.87 7.77
CA LEU A 324 -20.77 -2.83 8.77
C LEU A 324 -22.20 -2.30 8.69
N LYS A 325 -22.79 -2.16 7.50
CA LYS A 325 -24.20 -1.78 7.29
C LYS A 325 -25.13 -2.82 7.88
N ASN A 326 -24.87 -4.11 7.66
CA ASN A 326 -25.62 -5.20 8.28
C ASN A 326 -25.53 -5.14 9.81
N GLN A 327 -24.33 -5.00 10.38
CA GLN A 327 -24.16 -4.85 11.84
C GLN A 327 -24.79 -3.56 12.40
N SER A 328 -24.90 -2.50 11.59
CA SER A 328 -25.59 -1.26 11.95
C SER A 328 -27.11 -1.43 11.96
N ILE A 329 -27.67 -2.27 11.07
CA ILE A 329 -29.08 -2.68 11.09
C ILE A 329 -29.35 -3.60 12.30
N ASP A 330 -28.47 -4.55 12.58
CA ASP A 330 -28.57 -5.50 13.72
C ASP A 330 -28.51 -4.82 15.11
N LEU A 331 -28.23 -3.52 15.16
CA LEU A 331 -28.17 -2.68 16.37
C LEU A 331 -29.28 -1.61 16.42
N GLY A 332 -30.24 -1.62 15.49
CA GLY A 332 -31.29 -0.59 15.40
C GLY A 332 -30.78 0.79 14.97
N LYS A 333 -29.63 0.85 14.27
CA LYS A 333 -28.93 2.08 13.86
C LYS A 333 -28.81 2.23 12.35
N GLY A 334 -29.66 1.55 11.58
CA GLY A 334 -29.77 1.77 10.14
C GLY A 334 -30.63 3.02 9.83
N PRO A 335 -30.41 3.71 8.69
CA PRO A 335 -31.28 4.81 8.30
C PRO A 335 -32.70 4.33 7.97
N ASP A 336 -33.71 5.04 8.47
CA ASP A 336 -35.13 4.73 8.33
C ASP A 336 -35.53 4.42 6.88
N TYR A 337 -34.97 5.15 5.91
CA TYR A 337 -35.28 4.97 4.49
C TYR A 337 -34.90 3.59 3.93
N ILE A 338 -33.93 2.89 4.53
CA ILE A 338 -33.58 1.50 4.19
C ILE A 338 -34.68 0.56 4.70
N VAL A 339 -35.11 0.73 5.96
CA VAL A 339 -36.15 -0.09 6.59
C VAL A 339 -37.50 0.15 5.91
N GLU A 340 -37.84 1.39 5.59
CA GLU A 340 -39.06 1.74 4.83
C GLU A 340 -39.04 1.25 3.38
N GLN A 341 -37.87 1.15 2.74
CA GLN A 341 -37.75 0.47 1.45
C GLN A 341 -37.92 -1.05 1.59
N ALA A 342 -37.37 -1.66 2.64
CA ALA A 342 -37.56 -3.08 2.94
C ALA A 342 -39.03 -3.41 3.26
N LYS A 343 -39.73 -2.58 4.04
CA LYS A 343 -41.18 -2.68 4.31
C LYS A 343 -42.00 -2.62 3.01
N LYS A 344 -41.65 -1.75 2.05
CA LYS A 344 -42.28 -1.68 0.72
C LYS A 344 -42.01 -2.91 -0.15
N ILE A 345 -40.80 -3.47 -0.10
CA ILE A 345 -40.46 -4.73 -0.76
C ILE A 345 -41.26 -5.89 -0.16
N PHE A 346 -41.35 -5.98 1.17
CA PHE A 346 -42.14 -7.00 1.86
C PHE A 346 -43.65 -6.93 1.56
N SER A 347 -44.21 -5.72 1.46
CA SER A 347 -45.65 -5.52 1.23
C SER A 347 -46.08 -5.57 -0.24
N SER A 348 -45.18 -5.27 -1.19
CA SER A 348 -45.55 -5.14 -2.62
C SER A 348 -44.59 -5.85 -3.60
N ALA A 349 -43.58 -6.55 -3.10
CA ALA A 349 -42.50 -7.18 -3.88
C ALA A 349 -41.81 -6.24 -4.89
N LYS A 350 -41.86 -4.93 -4.62
CA LYS A 350 -41.32 -3.83 -5.44
C LYS A 350 -40.67 -2.79 -4.52
N ALA A 351 -39.42 -2.40 -4.82
CA ALA A 351 -38.75 -1.30 -4.12
C ALA A 351 -39.38 0.08 -4.41
N ILE A 352 -40.04 0.20 -5.57
CA ILE A 352 -40.92 1.31 -5.95
C ILE A 352 -42.22 0.67 -6.45
N SER A 353 -43.25 0.65 -5.61
CA SER A 353 -44.58 0.14 -5.95
C SER A 353 -45.19 0.96 -7.09
N SER A 354 -45.95 0.34 -8.00
CA SER A 354 -46.57 1.09 -9.10
C SER A 354 -47.69 2.01 -8.58
N GLN A 355 -47.97 3.07 -9.33
CA GLN A 355 -48.94 4.11 -9.01
C GLN A 355 -49.86 4.35 -10.20
N PRO A 356 -51.13 4.78 -10.01
CA PRO A 356 -52.05 5.06 -11.12
C PRO A 356 -51.53 6.08 -12.15
N ALA A 357 -50.64 7.00 -11.73
CA ALA A 357 -49.95 7.92 -12.64
C ALA A 357 -48.92 7.23 -13.54
N ILE A 358 -48.21 6.21 -13.03
CA ILE A 358 -47.24 5.42 -13.78
C ILE A 358 -47.98 4.57 -14.83
N GLU A 359 -49.01 3.82 -14.43
CA GLU A 359 -49.76 2.97 -15.38
C GLU A 359 -50.50 3.80 -16.44
N ARG A 360 -51.06 4.97 -16.08
CA ARG A 360 -51.61 5.92 -17.07
C ARG A 360 -50.53 6.37 -18.07
N ARG A 361 -49.34 6.75 -17.58
CA ARG A 361 -48.24 7.17 -18.46
C ARG A 361 -47.69 6.03 -19.32
N ARG A 362 -47.74 4.78 -18.84
CA ARG A 362 -47.44 3.59 -19.67
C ARG A 362 -48.45 3.43 -20.80
N ALA A 363 -49.75 3.55 -20.51
CA ALA A 363 -50.80 3.47 -21.52
C ALA A 363 -50.71 4.60 -22.57
N GLU A 364 -50.45 5.84 -22.14
CA GLU A 364 -50.17 6.98 -23.04
C GLU A 364 -48.99 6.74 -23.99
N LEU A 365 -48.01 5.93 -23.56
CA LEU A 365 -46.82 5.56 -24.34
C LEU A 365 -46.97 4.21 -25.09
N GLY A 366 -48.16 3.60 -25.08
CA GLY A 366 -48.40 2.30 -25.71
C GLY A 366 -47.65 1.12 -25.09
N LEU A 367 -47.15 1.26 -23.86
CA LEU A 367 -46.40 0.22 -23.16
C LEU A 367 -47.35 -0.83 -22.53
N PRO A 368 -46.97 -2.12 -22.50
CA PRO A 368 -47.76 -3.15 -21.86
C PRO A 368 -47.88 -2.93 -20.33
N SER A 369 -48.88 -3.53 -19.71
CA SER A 369 -49.00 -3.58 -18.24
C SER A 369 -47.76 -4.23 -17.61
N VAL A 370 -47.41 -3.79 -16.40
CA VAL A 370 -46.36 -4.45 -15.61
C VAL A 370 -46.88 -5.79 -15.10
N SER A 371 -46.06 -6.84 -15.19
CA SER A 371 -46.36 -8.14 -14.55
C SER A 371 -46.30 -8.01 -13.03
N GLU A 372 -47.39 -8.36 -12.34
CA GLU A 372 -47.39 -8.32 -10.88
C GLU A 372 -46.53 -9.45 -10.28
N PRO A 373 -45.67 -9.15 -9.30
CA PRO A 373 -44.76 -10.11 -8.68
C PRO A 373 -45.45 -11.02 -7.65
N ASN A 374 -44.82 -12.15 -7.35
CA ASN A 374 -45.29 -13.07 -6.33
C ASN A 374 -44.97 -12.56 -4.91
N ILE A 375 -45.88 -11.79 -4.32
CA ILE A 375 -45.72 -11.21 -2.98
C ILE A 375 -45.50 -12.30 -1.92
N ASN A 376 -46.25 -13.42 -2.00
CA ASN A 376 -46.15 -14.52 -1.03
C ASN A 376 -44.76 -15.17 -1.00
N GLU A 377 -44.10 -15.27 -2.16
CA GLU A 377 -42.74 -15.81 -2.29
C GLU A 377 -41.70 -14.88 -1.65
N ILE A 378 -41.79 -13.57 -1.91
CA ILE A 378 -40.92 -12.59 -1.25
C ILE A 378 -41.12 -12.58 0.27
N GLN A 379 -42.36 -12.63 0.76
CA GLN A 379 -42.65 -12.73 2.19
C GLN A 379 -42.11 -14.03 2.81
N THR A 380 -42.24 -15.16 2.10
CA THR A 380 -41.66 -16.45 2.52
C THR A 380 -40.14 -16.39 2.60
N LEU A 381 -39.46 -15.74 1.64
CA LEU A 381 -38.02 -15.52 1.67
C LEU A 381 -37.59 -14.61 2.84
N PHE A 382 -38.29 -13.50 3.07
CA PHE A 382 -38.00 -12.60 4.20
C PHE A 382 -38.12 -13.33 5.55
N LYS A 383 -39.14 -14.18 5.71
CA LYS A 383 -39.32 -15.01 6.90
C LYS A 383 -38.21 -16.05 7.06
N ASN A 384 -37.91 -16.79 6.00
CA ASN A 384 -36.87 -17.84 6.01
C ASN A 384 -35.45 -17.28 6.23
N LEU A 385 -35.21 -16.01 5.90
CA LEU A 385 -33.94 -15.31 6.11
C LEU A 385 -33.87 -14.53 7.44
N GLY A 386 -34.92 -14.55 8.27
CA GLY A 386 -34.98 -13.77 9.52
C GLY A 386 -34.99 -12.25 9.30
N LEU A 387 -35.44 -11.79 8.13
CA LEU A 387 -35.54 -10.37 7.78
C LEU A 387 -36.86 -9.74 8.27
N GLU A 388 -37.92 -10.55 8.43
CA GLU A 388 -39.24 -10.09 8.90
C GLU A 388 -39.18 -9.43 10.29
N ASP A 389 -38.31 -9.92 11.19
CA ASP A 389 -38.12 -9.31 12.51
C ASP A 389 -37.43 -7.94 12.44
N LYS A 390 -36.58 -7.72 11.42
CA LYS A 390 -35.88 -6.44 11.17
C LYS A 390 -36.76 -5.39 10.47
N LEU A 391 -38.06 -5.66 10.30
CA LEU A 391 -39.07 -4.72 9.80
C LEU A 391 -39.97 -4.16 10.91
N LYS A 392 -39.74 -4.55 12.17
CA LYS A 392 -40.60 -4.21 13.33
C LYS A 392 -40.11 -3.00 14.11
N GLU A 393 -38.93 -2.50 13.73
CA GLU A 393 -38.35 -1.20 14.09
C GLU A 393 -38.68 -0.15 13.00
#